data_AF-A0A8J8BGT8-F1
#
_entry.id   AF-A0A8J8BGT8-F1
#
_cell.length_a   1.000
_cell.length_b   1.000
_cell.length_c   1.000
_cell.angle_alpha   90.00
_cell.angle_beta   90.00
_cell.angle_gamma   90.00
#
_symmetry.space_group_name_H-M   'P 1'
#
loop_
_entity.id
_entity.type
_entity.pdbx_description
1 polymer ?
#
loop_
_entity_poly.entity_id
_entity_poly.type
_entity_poly.pdbx_seq_one_letter_code
_entity_poly.pdbx_strand_id
1 'polypeptide(L)'
;MFNAPIRFEVPFLPDEGYTHFLAANKSSLACIYFSLHETMIPDARVGIAPSSSAEIIRLLRKLPGLPKYALLNSRFLAPAQVLDENHVQAIISKLKTFYQAGCLDGIVFV
;
A
#
# COMPACT_ATOMS: atom_id res chain seq x y z
N MET A 1 -32.79 9.91 0.83
CA MET A 1 -31.99 9.85 2.06
C MET A 1 -30.65 9.21 1.74
N PHE A 2 -29.59 9.99 1.61
CA PHE A 2 -28.22 9.47 1.52
C PHE A 2 -27.57 9.65 2.87
N ASN A 3 -27.70 8.65 3.74
CA ASN A 3 -26.96 8.61 5.00
C ASN A 3 -26.11 7.33 5.03
N ALA A 4 -25.36 7.10 3.95
CA ALA A 4 -24.32 6.09 3.99
C ALA A 4 -23.28 6.55 5.02
N PRO A 5 -22.89 5.70 5.98
CA PRO A 5 -21.89 6.08 6.97
C PRO A 5 -20.59 6.47 6.26
N ILE A 6 -19.97 7.56 6.72
CA ILE A 6 -18.66 8.00 6.25
C ILE A 6 -17.66 6.86 6.52
N ARG A 7 -16.90 6.49 5.49
CA ARG A 7 -15.83 5.49 5.59
C ARG A 7 -14.48 6.16 5.35
N PHE A 8 -13.47 5.70 6.08
CA PHE A 8 -12.14 6.27 6.05
C PHE A 8 -11.24 5.52 5.09
N GLU A 9 -10.47 6.26 4.33
CA GLU A 9 -9.28 5.75 3.67
C GLU A 9 -8.10 6.05 4.60
N VAL A 10 -7.25 5.05 4.86
CA VAL A 10 -6.20 5.20 5.88
C VAL A 10 -4.87 4.61 5.42
N PRO A 11 -3.73 5.19 5.85
CA PRO A 11 -2.43 4.61 5.56
C PRO A 11 -2.27 3.31 6.34
N PHE A 12 -1.74 2.29 5.67
CA PHE A 12 -1.31 1.05 6.30
C PHE A 12 0.16 1.17 6.73
N LEU A 13 0.44 0.75 7.96
CA LEU A 13 1.77 0.59 8.52
C LEU A 13 1.97 -0.89 8.83
N PRO A 14 3.15 -1.48 8.50
CA PRO A 14 3.44 -2.88 8.76
C PRO A 14 3.74 -3.10 10.26
N ASP A 15 2.71 -2.94 11.08
CA ASP A 15 2.72 -3.17 12.53
C ASP A 15 1.56 -4.10 12.91
N GLU A 16 1.81 -5.02 13.83
CA GLU A 16 0.83 -6.02 14.27
C GLU A 16 -0.34 -5.40 15.02
N GLY A 17 -0.06 -4.49 15.96
CA GLY A 17 -1.09 -3.83 16.76
C GLY A 17 -2.01 -2.98 15.88
N TYR A 18 -1.42 -2.25 14.94
CA TYR A 18 -2.17 -1.46 13.98
C TYR A 18 -2.97 -2.33 13.00
N THR A 19 -2.41 -3.44 12.52
CA THR A 19 -3.14 -4.39 11.68
C THR A 19 -4.37 -4.96 12.42
N HIS A 20 -4.21 -5.31 13.69
CA HIS A 20 -5.32 -5.76 14.53
C HIS A 20 -6.38 -4.67 14.71
N PHE A 21 -5.95 -3.43 14.98
CA PHE A 21 -6.85 -2.28 15.08
C PHE A 21 -7.67 -2.06 13.80
N LEU A 22 -7.03 -2.12 12.62
CA LEU A 22 -7.71 -1.97 11.34
C LEU A 22 -8.71 -3.11 11.09
N ALA A 23 -8.36 -4.35 11.44
CA ALA A 23 -9.25 -5.50 11.31
C ALA A 23 -10.51 -5.33 12.18
N ALA A 24 -10.34 -4.86 13.43
CA ALA A 24 -11.44 -4.62 14.36
C ALA A 24 -12.38 -3.50 13.89
N ASN A 25 -11.87 -2.53 13.13
CA ASN A 25 -12.62 -1.35 12.67
C ASN A 25 -12.98 -1.41 11.17
N LYS A 26 -12.90 -2.59 10.54
CA LYS A 26 -13.01 -2.74 9.08
C LYS A 26 -14.30 -2.14 8.49
N SER A 27 -15.43 -2.18 9.21
CA SER A 27 -16.70 -1.63 8.74
C SER A 27 -16.68 -0.11 8.54
N SER A 28 -15.78 0.59 9.23
CA SER A 28 -15.55 2.03 9.09
C SER A 28 -14.54 2.38 8.01
N LEU A 29 -13.93 1.40 7.35
CA LEU A 29 -12.87 1.62 6.36
C LEU A 29 -13.41 1.45 4.94
N ALA A 30 -13.03 2.38 4.07
CA ALA A 30 -13.26 2.30 2.62
C ALA A 30 -12.15 1.48 1.96
N CYS A 31 -10.89 1.78 2.31
CA CYS A 31 -9.71 1.10 1.83
C CYS A 31 -8.50 1.40 2.71
N ILE A 32 -7.38 0.74 2.41
CA ILE A 32 -6.06 1.09 2.92
C ILE A 32 -5.09 1.37 1.78
N TYR A 33 -4.15 2.27 2.02
CA TYR A 33 -3.02 2.50 1.14
C TYR A 33 -1.69 2.16 1.81
N PHE A 34 -0.85 1.37 1.14
CA PHE A 34 0.41 0.88 1.70
C PHE A 34 1.62 1.28 0.83
N SER A 35 2.80 1.28 1.44
CA SER A 35 4.05 1.53 0.71
C SER A 35 4.55 0.23 0.11
N LEU A 36 5.22 0.34 -1.04
CA LEU A 36 6.08 -0.74 -1.49
C LEU A 36 7.40 -0.81 -0.72
N HIS A 37 7.70 0.14 0.18
CA HIS A 37 8.93 0.19 1.00
C HIS A 37 10.18 -0.11 0.17
N GLU A 38 10.27 0.52 -1.00
CA GLU A 38 11.40 0.41 -1.91
C GLU A 38 12.26 1.65 -1.73
N THR A 39 13.57 1.50 -1.58
CA THR A 39 14.49 2.65 -1.44
C THR A 39 14.45 3.56 -2.67
N MET A 40 14.08 2.98 -3.81
CA MET A 40 13.93 3.66 -5.08
C MET A 40 12.53 4.29 -5.28
N ILE A 41 11.54 3.96 -4.45
CA ILE A 41 10.21 4.59 -4.47
C ILE A 41 10.19 5.59 -3.32
N PRO A 42 10.27 6.89 -3.60
CA PRO A 42 10.45 7.87 -2.55
C PRO A 42 9.15 8.00 -1.75
N ASP A 43 9.08 7.41 -0.55
CA ASP A 43 7.92 7.48 0.36
C ASP A 43 7.97 8.74 1.24
N ALA A 44 6.99 9.64 1.14
CA ALA A 44 6.90 10.84 1.97
C ALA A 44 6.52 10.54 3.45
N ARG A 45 6.16 9.30 3.78
CA ARG A 45 5.89 8.91 5.17
C ARG A 45 7.21 8.84 5.95
N VAL A 46 7.47 9.90 6.71
CA VAL A 46 8.61 10.01 7.62
C VAL A 46 8.50 8.94 8.72
N GLY A 47 9.59 8.19 8.95
CA GLY A 47 9.76 7.37 10.16
C GLY A 47 9.29 5.92 10.09
N ILE A 48 8.96 5.37 8.92
CA ILE A 48 8.65 3.93 8.81
C ILE A 48 9.93 3.14 8.53
N ALA A 49 10.29 2.24 9.44
CA ALA A 49 11.38 1.30 9.23
C ALA A 49 11.06 0.41 8.00
N PRO A 50 12.04 0.17 7.10
CA PRO A 50 11.82 -0.66 5.93
C PRO A 50 11.37 -2.06 6.37
N SER A 51 10.22 -2.50 5.85
CA SER A 51 9.70 -3.85 6.06
C SER A 51 9.83 -4.65 4.78
N SER A 52 10.11 -5.94 4.90
CA SER A 52 10.20 -6.82 3.75
C SER A 52 8.82 -7.00 3.09
N SER A 53 8.78 -7.26 1.77
CA SER A 53 7.53 -7.58 1.08
C SER A 53 6.79 -8.75 1.74
N ALA A 54 7.53 -9.75 2.23
CA ALA A 54 6.96 -10.90 2.93
C ALA A 54 6.23 -10.50 4.21
N GLU A 55 6.80 -9.59 4.99
CA GLU A 55 6.19 -9.08 6.22
C GLU A 55 4.93 -8.25 5.93
N ILE A 56 5.02 -7.35 4.95
CA ILE A 56 3.87 -6.54 4.52
C ILE A 56 2.74 -7.45 4.03
N ILE A 57 3.04 -8.44 3.19
CA ILE A 57 2.05 -9.42 2.70
C ILE A 57 1.43 -10.19 3.87
N ARG A 58 2.25 -10.68 4.82
CA ARG A 58 1.78 -11.42 5.99
C ARG A 58 0.75 -10.63 6.79
N LEU A 59 0.99 -9.33 6.98
CA LEU A 59 0.07 -8.44 7.70
C LEU A 59 -1.15 -8.06 6.86
N LEU A 60 -0.99 -7.73 5.57
CA LEU A 60 -2.11 -7.39 4.67
C LEU A 60 -3.11 -8.54 4.52
N ARG A 61 -2.65 -9.81 4.56
CA ARG A 61 -3.53 -10.98 4.53
C ARG A 61 -4.46 -11.09 5.74
N LYS A 62 -4.16 -10.39 6.84
CA LYS A 62 -5.04 -10.30 8.02
C LYS A 62 -6.21 -9.34 7.82
N LEU A 63 -6.27 -8.64 6.69
CA LEU A 63 -7.34 -7.70 6.32
C LEU A 63 -8.15 -8.22 5.12
N PRO A 64 -8.78 -9.41 5.21
CA PRO A 64 -9.51 -9.99 4.09
C PRO A 64 -10.69 -9.10 3.69
N GLY A 65 -10.90 -8.89 2.39
CA GLY A 65 -12.02 -8.10 1.86
C GLY A 65 -12.01 -6.60 2.19
N LEU A 66 -10.90 -6.06 2.70
CA LEU A 66 -10.66 -4.61 2.73
C LEU A 66 -9.84 -4.26 1.47
N PRO A 67 -10.27 -3.31 0.62
CA PRO A 67 -9.51 -2.88 -0.55
C PRO A 67 -8.13 -2.33 -0.19
N LYS A 68 -7.11 -2.70 -0.98
CA LYS A 68 -5.69 -2.41 -0.72
C LYS A 68 -5.05 -1.77 -1.95
N TYR A 69 -4.51 -0.56 -1.77
CA TYR A 69 -3.87 0.17 -2.85
C TYR A 69 -2.40 0.43 -2.55
N ALA A 70 -1.51 0.14 -3.50
CA ALA A 70 -0.11 0.53 -3.38
C ALA A 70 0.06 2.00 -3.77
N LEU A 71 0.73 2.77 -2.92
CA LEU A 71 1.09 4.16 -3.22
C LEU A 71 2.34 4.20 -4.10
N LEU A 72 2.21 4.80 -5.28
CA LEU A 72 3.32 5.12 -6.19
C LEU A 72 3.52 6.64 -6.33
N ASN A 73 2.75 7.44 -5.59
CA ASN A 73 2.68 8.89 -5.69
C ASN A 73 3.57 9.63 -4.68
N SER A 74 4.51 8.94 -4.04
CA SER A 74 4.99 9.40 -2.75
C SER A 74 6.13 10.44 -2.81
N ARG A 75 6.64 10.77 -4.01
CA ARG A 75 7.46 11.98 -4.28
C ARG A 75 7.59 12.15 -5.81
N PHE A 76 7.78 13.38 -6.28
CA PHE A 76 8.07 13.66 -7.69
C PHE A 76 9.26 12.81 -8.17
N LEU A 77 8.99 11.80 -9.00
CA LEU A 77 10.02 11.09 -9.74
C LEU A 77 10.54 12.04 -10.82
N ALA A 78 11.86 12.15 -10.96
CA ALA A 78 12.40 12.85 -12.12
C ALA A 78 11.93 12.12 -13.39
N PRO A 79 11.58 12.81 -14.49
CA PRO A 79 11.10 12.16 -15.71
C PRO A 79 12.03 11.01 -16.19
N ALA A 80 13.34 11.18 -16.02
CA ALA A 80 14.34 10.16 -16.34
C ALA A 80 14.18 8.85 -15.54
N GLN A 81 13.66 8.88 -14.32
CA GLN A 81 13.45 7.70 -13.48
C GLN A 81 12.18 6.93 -13.87
N VAL A 82 11.17 7.63 -14.39
CA VAL A 82 9.94 7.00 -14.92
C VAL A 82 10.18 6.34 -16.29
N LEU A 83 11.21 6.81 -17.01
CA LEU A 83 11.60 6.30 -18.33
C LEU A 83 12.71 5.24 -18.27
N ASP A 84 13.28 4.97 -17.10
CA ASP A 84 14.27 3.91 -16.92
C ASP A 84 13.56 2.55 -16.87
N GLU A 85 13.77 1.74 -17.89
CA GLU A 85 13.18 0.41 -18.02
C GLU A 85 13.49 -0.48 -16.81
N ASN A 86 14.70 -0.44 -16.27
CA ASN A 86 15.09 -1.27 -15.12
C ASN A 86 14.29 -0.86 -13.88
N HIS A 87 14.08 0.44 -13.70
CA HIS A 87 13.31 0.98 -12.59
C HIS A 87 11.83 0.58 -12.69
N VAL A 88 11.23 0.73 -13.87
CA VAL A 88 9.84 0.34 -14.13
C VAL A 88 9.66 -1.17 -13.92
N GLN A 89 10.59 -2.00 -14.41
CA GLN A 89 10.53 -3.46 -14.23
C GLN A 89 10.64 -3.88 -12.76
N ALA A 90 11.44 -3.18 -11.94
CA ALA A 90 11.52 -3.42 -10.50
C ALA A 90 10.19 -3.14 -9.80
N ILE A 91 9.54 -1.99 -10.12
CA ILE A 91 8.22 -1.65 -9.59
C ILE A 91 7.18 -2.69 -10.00
N ILE A 92 7.12 -3.03 -11.29
CA ILE A 92 6.17 -4.03 -11.82
C ILE A 92 6.36 -5.38 -11.14
N SER A 93 7.61 -5.83 -10.97
CA SER A 93 7.92 -7.10 -10.32
C SER A 93 7.41 -7.13 -8.88
N LYS A 94 7.56 -6.02 -8.15
CA LYS A 94 7.09 -5.89 -6.78
C LYS A 94 5.56 -5.87 -6.71
N LEU A 95 4.90 -5.07 -7.55
CA LEU A 95 3.43 -5.06 -7.67
C LEU A 95 2.88 -6.45 -7.98
N LYS A 96 3.53 -7.19 -8.88
CA LYS A 96 3.17 -8.57 -9.23
C LYS A 96 3.23 -9.50 -8.01
N THR A 97 4.23 -9.36 -7.14
CA THR A 97 4.32 -10.11 -5.88
C THR A 97 3.10 -9.86 -4.98
N PHE A 98 2.69 -8.61 -4.79
CA PHE A 98 1.52 -8.27 -3.95
C PHE A 98 0.20 -8.70 -4.60
N TYR A 99 0.07 -8.56 -5.92
CA TYR A 99 -1.11 -8.99 -6.67
C TYR A 99 -1.30 -10.51 -6.57
N GLN A 100 -0.25 -11.28 -6.82
CA GLN A 100 -0.28 -12.74 -6.71
C GLN A 100 -0.58 -13.23 -5.29
N ALA A 101 -0.24 -12.44 -4.27
CA ALA A 101 -0.56 -12.72 -2.88
C ALA A 101 -2.00 -12.32 -2.46
N GLY A 102 -2.82 -11.78 -3.38
CA GLY A 102 -4.16 -11.26 -3.09
C GLY A 102 -4.15 -10.01 -2.18
N CYS A 103 -3.05 -9.26 -2.20
CA CYS A 103 -2.79 -8.12 -1.32
C CYS A 103 -2.79 -6.77 -2.05
N LEU A 104 -3.18 -6.74 -3.33
CA LEU A 104 -3.20 -5.55 -4.17
C LEU A 104 -4.46 -5.53 -5.03
N ASP A 105 -5.29 -4.51 -4.84
CA ASP A 105 -6.50 -4.26 -5.61
C ASP A 105 -6.32 -3.11 -6.62
N GLY A 106 -5.26 -2.31 -6.47
CA GLY A 106 -4.90 -1.27 -7.42
C GLY A 106 -3.70 -0.44 -6.98
N ILE A 107 -3.38 0.57 -7.76
CA ILE A 107 -2.31 1.54 -7.47
C ILE A 107 -2.91 2.94 -7.37
N VAL A 108 -2.30 3.78 -6.55
CA VAL A 108 -2.54 5.23 -6.55
C VAL A 108 -1.31 5.89 -7.17
N PHE A 109 -1.53 6.54 -8.31
CA PHE A 109 -0.53 7.22 -9.12
C PHE A 109 -1.08 8.60 -9.50
N VAL A 110 -0.31 9.67 -9.28
CA VAL A 110 -0.69 11.07 -9.54
C VAL A 110 0.47 11.79 -10.19
#